data_AF-G0MIN7-F1
#
_entry.id   AF-G0MIN7-F1
#
_cell.length_a   1.000
_cell.length_b   1.000
_cell.length_c   1.000
_cell.angle_alpha   90.00
_cell.angle_beta   90.00
_cell.angle_gamma   90.00
#
_symmetry.space_group_name_H-M   'P 1'
#
loop_
_entity.id
_entity.type
_entity.pdbx_description
1 polymer ?
#
loop_
_entity_poly.entity_id
_entity_poly.type
_entity_poly.pdbx_seq_one_letter_code
_entity_poly.pdbx_strand_id
1 'polypeptide(L)'
;MRVNYYIMVFCLVFGIFANIYVIVKLNIGFSIFELFQKIQEAKQTPKCEIDVDNLLNFIENRHFLELQEKELKELGTTYDNPDGRTVQTMMFAISAGLGNKLFEVISLLGIAETLQRNPVMNATNAEYIRVLSQSLQPVFPKLVEQFDLRIIPYPSVTHQQTNWGACCRFDDPRKFINRTEQHLMLDGHYFQSYKYFDHIRPQVRQWLAPNKTDNYTYIKKPNGTAYNYSIPTVSPKYTTVLTPTLTPEIDLAFSRLFCDVTLITAPSSTFGWWLSYLAKRNAKTYYRDIVESKDGVLHEMRQEDFYPPSWTKLWTDPSGSIRKS
;
A
#
# COMPACT_ATOMS: atom_id res chain seq x y z
N MET A 1 1.51 -64.50 -6.51
CA MET A 1 1.47 -63.20 -5.81
C MET A 1 0.31 -63.20 -4.82
N ARG A 2 0.55 -63.61 -3.57
CA ARG A 2 -0.42 -63.49 -2.47
C ARG A 2 0.03 -62.32 -1.62
N VAL A 3 -0.45 -61.12 -1.95
CA VAL A 3 -0.27 -59.95 -1.07
C VAL A 3 -1.07 -60.24 0.21
N ASN A 4 -0.39 -60.16 1.35
CA ASN A 4 -0.84 -60.59 2.66
C ASN A 4 -2.19 -59.95 3.03
N TYR A 5 -3.25 -60.76 3.00
CA TYR A 5 -4.59 -60.46 3.52
C TYR A 5 -4.54 -59.78 4.91
N TYR A 6 -3.58 -60.20 5.74
CA TYR A 6 -3.35 -59.63 7.08
C TYR A 6 -2.96 -58.14 7.08
N ILE A 7 -2.22 -57.66 6.07
CA ILE A 7 -1.83 -56.23 5.98
C ILE A 7 -3.05 -55.38 5.63
N MET A 8 -3.91 -55.87 4.72
CA MET A 8 -5.11 -55.14 4.31
C MET A 8 -6.13 -55.05 5.45
N VAL A 9 -6.31 -56.14 6.21
CA VAL A 9 -7.16 -56.17 7.41
C VAL A 9 -6.60 -55.25 8.50
N PHE A 10 -5.28 -55.24 8.71
CA PHE A 10 -4.64 -54.35 9.68
C PHE A 10 -4.85 -52.87 9.33
N CYS A 11 -4.67 -52.47 8.07
CA CYS A 11 -4.91 -51.09 7.62
C CYS A 11 -6.37 -50.67 7.79
N LEU A 12 -7.32 -51.58 7.53
CA LEU A 12 -8.75 -51.29 7.65
C LEU A 12 -9.17 -51.11 9.11
N VAL A 13 -8.69 -51.98 10.00
CA VAL A 13 -8.92 -51.89 11.45
C VAL A 13 -8.29 -50.61 12.02
N PHE A 14 -7.06 -50.29 11.63
CA PHE A 14 -6.38 -49.07 12.07
C PHE A 14 -7.10 -47.80 11.59
N GLY A 15 -7.59 -47.79 10.34
CA GLY A 15 -8.39 -46.69 9.79
C GLY A 15 -9.72 -46.47 10.53
N ILE A 16 -10.36 -47.54 10.98
CA ILE A 16 -11.59 -47.46 11.80
C ILE A 16 -11.28 -46.86 13.18
N PHE A 17 -10.22 -47.32 13.85
CA PHE A 17 -9.84 -46.77 15.16
C PHE A 17 -9.40 -45.30 15.08
N ALA A 18 -8.72 -44.89 14.00
CA ALA A 18 -8.34 -43.49 13.78
C ALA A 18 -9.57 -42.59 13.58
N ASN A 19 -10.57 -43.04 12.83
CA ASN A 19 -11.83 -42.31 12.66
C ASN A 19 -12.63 -42.23 13.96
N ILE A 20 -12.72 -43.31 14.74
CA ILE A 20 -13.36 -43.30 16.06
C ILE A 20 -12.64 -42.33 17.01
N TYR A 21 -11.31 -42.32 17.01
CA TYR A 21 -10.53 -41.38 17.82
C TYR A 21 -10.80 -39.91 17.45
N VAL A 22 -10.88 -39.59 16.15
CA VAL A 22 -11.21 -38.22 15.68
C VAL A 22 -12.63 -37.82 16.10
N ILE A 23 -13.61 -38.72 15.96
CA ILE A 23 -15.02 -38.46 16.36
C ILE A 23 -15.13 -38.28 17.87
N VAL A 24 -14.46 -39.11 18.67
CA VAL A 24 -14.45 -39.02 20.14
C VAL A 24 -13.76 -37.74 20.60
N LYS A 25 -12.65 -37.34 19.97
CA LYS A 25 -11.95 -36.09 20.30
C LYS A 25 -12.77 -34.84 19.94
N LEU A 26 -13.54 -34.90 18.85
CA LEU A 26 -14.47 -33.82 18.44
C LEU A 26 -15.70 -33.73 19.35
N ASN A 27 -16.24 -34.87 19.82
CA ASN A 27 -17.42 -34.87 20.70
C ASN A 27 -17.10 -34.52 22.17
N ILE A 28 -15.95 -34.96 22.70
CA ILE A 28 -15.56 -34.66 24.09
C ILE A 28 -15.08 -33.19 24.23
N GLY A 29 -14.57 -32.59 23.15
CA GLY A 29 -14.17 -31.17 23.13
C GLY A 29 -15.32 -30.16 23.23
N PHE A 30 -16.57 -30.59 23.03
CA PHE A 30 -17.74 -29.70 23.02
C PHE A 30 -18.42 -29.56 24.40
N SER A 31 -18.33 -30.57 25.28
CA SER A 31 -19.12 -30.60 26.52
C SER A 31 -18.53 -29.82 27.71
N ILE A 32 -17.21 -29.57 27.72
CA ILE A 32 -16.54 -28.83 28.82
C ILE A 32 -16.66 -27.31 28.64
N PHE A 33 -16.91 -26.83 27.42
CA PHE A 33 -16.97 -25.40 27.12
C PHE A 33 -18.31 -24.76 27.50
N GLU A 34 -19.43 -25.50 27.41
CA GLU A 34 -20.75 -25.00 27.83
C GLU A 34 -20.88 -24.83 29.35
N LEU A 35 -20.12 -25.59 30.15
CA LEU A 35 -20.16 -25.48 31.62
C LEU A 35 -19.35 -24.28 32.14
N PHE A 36 -18.32 -23.84 31.41
CA PHE A 36 -17.51 -22.67 31.78
C PHE A 36 -18.13 -21.34 31.35
N GLN A 37 -18.99 -21.34 30.32
CA GLN A 37 -19.61 -20.10 29.82
C GLN A 37 -20.77 -19.60 30.71
N LYS A 38 -21.32 -20.44 31.60
CA LYS A 38 -22.40 -20.07 32.53
C LYS A 38 -21.95 -19.49 33.88
N ILE A 39 -20.64 -19.41 34.17
CA ILE A 39 -20.12 -18.91 35.46
C ILE A 39 -19.57 -17.46 35.37
N GLN A 40 -19.57 -16.84 34.19
CA GLN A 40 -18.98 -15.51 34.01
C GLN A 40 -19.96 -14.38 33.59
N GLU A 41 -21.24 -14.50 33.94
CA GLU A 41 -22.20 -13.39 33.86
C GLU A 41 -22.40 -12.73 35.24
N ALA A 42 -21.42 -11.94 35.68
CA ALA A 42 -21.61 -10.88 36.67
C ALA A 42 -20.38 -9.96 36.73
N LYS A 43 -20.18 -9.14 35.70
CA LYS A 43 -19.58 -7.79 35.76
C LYS A 43 -19.55 -7.20 34.37
N GLN A 44 -20.29 -6.10 34.20
CA GLN A 44 -20.30 -5.28 32.98
C GLN A 44 -18.87 -4.95 32.54
N THR A 45 -18.43 -5.57 31.45
CA THR A 45 -17.29 -5.14 30.66
C THR A 45 -17.80 -4.20 29.57
N PRO A 46 -17.08 -3.11 29.26
CA PRO A 46 -17.49 -2.23 28.17
C PRO A 46 -17.41 -3.00 26.85
N LYS A 47 -18.56 -3.17 26.19
CA LYS A 47 -18.66 -3.71 24.84
C LYS A 47 -17.88 -2.81 23.89
N CYS A 48 -16.96 -3.40 23.14
CA CYS A 48 -16.32 -2.78 21.99
C CYS A 48 -17.36 -2.79 20.86
N GLU A 49 -18.13 -1.71 20.75
CA GLU A 49 -19.04 -1.47 19.64
C GLU A 49 -18.50 -0.26 18.90
N ILE A 50 -18.13 -0.45 17.62
CA ILE A 50 -17.85 0.68 16.74
C ILE A 50 -19.17 1.45 16.66
N ASP A 51 -19.16 2.72 17.04
CA ASP A 51 -20.28 3.63 16.87
C ASP A 51 -20.40 3.94 15.37
N VAL A 52 -21.09 3.03 14.67
CA VAL A 52 -21.31 3.08 13.22
C VAL A 52 -22.05 4.36 12.85
N ASP A 53 -22.96 4.84 13.70
CA ASP A 53 -23.74 6.04 13.42
C ASP A 53 -22.89 7.30 13.49
N ASN A 54 -21.92 7.35 14.40
CA ASN A 54 -20.97 8.46 14.51
C ASN A 54 -19.92 8.42 13.39
N LEU A 55 -19.48 7.23 12.96
CA LEU A 55 -18.61 7.07 11.80
C LEU A 55 -19.32 7.45 10.50
N LEU A 56 -20.59 7.08 10.34
CA LEU A 56 -21.42 7.45 9.19
C LEU A 56 -21.76 8.95 9.19
N ASN A 57 -22.13 9.53 10.33
CA ASN A 57 -22.34 10.99 10.47
C ASN A 57 -21.05 11.79 10.19
N PHE A 58 -19.88 11.26 10.55
CA PHE A 58 -18.59 11.86 10.21
C PHE A 58 -18.28 11.78 8.71
N ILE A 59 -18.63 10.67 8.06
CA ILE A 59 -18.49 10.47 6.61
C ILE A 59 -19.41 11.43 5.82
N GLU A 60 -20.61 11.71 6.35
CA GLU A 60 -21.61 12.61 5.76
C GLU A 60 -21.27 14.10 5.95
N ASN A 61 -20.60 14.48 7.04
CA ASN A 61 -20.17 15.88 7.30
C ASN A 61 -18.94 16.35 6.48
N ARG A 62 -18.73 15.75 5.31
CA ARG A 62 -17.56 15.87 4.42
C ARG A 62 -17.32 17.25 3.79
N HIS A 63 -18.23 18.21 4.02
CA HIS A 63 -18.15 19.57 3.49
C HIS A 63 -16.83 20.28 3.81
N PHE A 64 -16.16 19.93 4.92
CA PHE A 64 -14.90 20.54 5.32
C PHE A 64 -13.69 20.14 4.44
N LEU A 65 -13.64 18.90 3.96
CA LEU A 65 -12.51 18.41 3.12
C LEU A 65 -12.61 18.89 1.67
N GLU A 66 -13.84 19.04 1.16
CA GLU A 66 -14.09 19.58 -0.17
C GLU A 66 -13.71 21.06 -0.29
N LEU A 67 -13.84 21.85 0.80
CA LEU A 67 -13.46 23.27 0.85
C LEU A 67 -11.94 23.45 0.73
N GLN A 68 -11.14 22.68 1.46
CA GLN A 68 -9.66 22.72 1.36
C GLN A 68 -9.14 22.22 0.01
N GLU A 69 -9.86 21.32 -0.66
CA GLU A 69 -9.48 20.76 -1.96
C GLU A 69 -9.93 21.67 -3.12
N LYS A 70 -11.00 22.46 -2.95
CA LYS A 70 -11.40 23.52 -3.89
C LYS A 70 -10.41 24.68 -3.92
N GLU A 71 -9.90 25.11 -2.76
CA GLU A 71 -8.89 26.18 -2.69
C GLU A 71 -7.55 25.77 -3.34
N LEU A 72 -7.21 24.48 -3.36
CA LEU A 72 -6.01 23.98 -4.07
C LEU A 72 -6.22 23.74 -5.56
N LYS A 73 -7.46 23.54 -6.02
CA LYS A 73 -7.79 23.35 -7.44
C LYS A 73 -7.50 24.59 -8.28
N GLU A 74 -7.52 25.78 -7.67
CA GLU A 74 -7.18 27.03 -8.35
C GLU A 74 -5.67 27.16 -8.64
N LEU A 75 -4.83 26.24 -8.13
CA LEU A 75 -3.37 26.25 -8.34
C LEU A 75 -2.86 25.24 -9.39
N GLY A 76 -3.72 24.37 -9.94
CA GLY A 76 -3.31 23.28 -10.83
C GLY A 76 -3.16 23.72 -12.28
N THR A 77 -1.98 24.21 -12.65
CA THR A 77 -1.62 24.44 -14.05
C THR A 77 -1.49 23.10 -14.79
N THR A 78 -2.36 22.85 -15.77
CA THR A 78 -2.11 21.83 -16.80
C THR A 78 -0.93 22.29 -17.64
N TYR A 79 0.22 21.64 -17.48
CA TYR A 79 1.40 21.90 -18.30
C TYR A 79 1.16 21.30 -19.69
N ASP A 80 0.64 22.10 -20.61
CA ASP A 80 0.59 21.76 -22.03
C ASP A 80 1.97 22.09 -22.61
N ASN A 81 2.77 21.05 -22.93
CA ASN A 81 4.08 21.26 -23.55
C ASN A 81 3.92 21.46 -25.07
N PRO A 82 4.14 22.67 -25.61
CA PRO A 82 3.94 22.95 -27.03
C PRO A 82 4.93 22.22 -27.95
N ASP A 83 6.08 21.75 -27.42
CA ASP A 83 7.12 21.08 -28.23
C ASP A 83 6.80 19.59 -28.51
N GLY A 84 5.80 19.02 -27.84
CA GLY A 84 5.40 17.61 -28.01
C GLY A 84 6.46 16.57 -27.63
N ARG A 85 7.57 17.00 -27.00
CA ARG A 85 8.66 16.13 -26.54
C ARG A 85 8.17 15.21 -25.43
N THR A 86 8.56 13.94 -25.47
CA THR A 86 8.05 12.92 -24.55
C THR A 86 9.16 12.33 -23.70
N VAL A 87 8.77 11.75 -22.57
CA VAL A 87 9.62 10.93 -21.72
C VAL A 87 8.89 9.65 -21.31
N GLN A 88 9.65 8.58 -21.22
CA GLN A 88 9.25 7.26 -20.73
C GLN A 88 10.27 6.80 -19.69
N THR A 89 9.85 5.96 -18.76
CA THR A 89 10.74 5.25 -17.83
C THR A 89 10.64 3.75 -18.07
N MET A 90 11.72 3.03 -17.77
CA MET A 90 11.67 1.58 -17.66
C MET A 90 10.84 1.21 -16.43
N MET A 91 9.65 0.64 -16.67
CA MET A 91 8.72 0.26 -15.62
C MET A 91 9.03 -1.16 -15.14
N PHE A 92 10.10 -1.29 -14.34
CA PHE A 92 10.68 -2.55 -13.89
C PHE A 92 9.75 -3.38 -12.98
N ALA A 93 9.00 -2.72 -12.09
CA ALA A 93 8.17 -3.31 -11.04
C ALA A 93 6.66 -3.05 -11.25
N ILE A 94 6.24 -2.67 -12.45
CA ILE A 94 4.83 -2.39 -12.78
C ILE A 94 3.90 -3.59 -12.62
N SER A 95 4.43 -4.81 -12.75
CA SER A 95 3.67 -6.05 -12.55
C SER A 95 3.54 -6.45 -11.07
N ALA A 96 4.23 -5.76 -10.16
CA ALA A 96 4.28 -6.10 -8.74
C ALA A 96 3.07 -5.55 -7.95
N GLY A 97 3.21 -5.48 -6.62
CA GLY A 97 2.16 -4.96 -5.73
C GLY A 97 1.80 -3.50 -6.00
N LEU A 98 0.64 -3.06 -5.49
CA LEU A 98 0.11 -1.70 -5.73
C LEU A 98 1.12 -0.59 -5.39
N GLY A 99 1.85 -0.72 -4.28
CA GLY A 99 2.85 0.29 -3.88
C GLY A 99 3.97 0.47 -4.92
N ASN A 100 4.44 -0.61 -5.54
CA ASN A 100 5.45 -0.55 -6.58
C ASN A 100 4.90 0.10 -7.85
N LYS A 101 3.70 -0.32 -8.28
CA LYS A 101 2.99 0.27 -9.41
C LYS A 101 2.87 1.79 -9.26
N LEU A 102 2.41 2.24 -8.09
CA LEU A 102 2.23 3.65 -7.80
C LEU A 102 3.56 4.41 -7.86
N PHE A 103 4.65 3.86 -7.32
CA PHE A 103 5.97 4.48 -7.46
C PHE A 103 6.38 4.66 -8.92
N GLU A 104 6.25 3.63 -9.75
CA GLU A 104 6.74 3.72 -11.12
C GLU A 104 5.96 4.73 -11.97
N VAL A 105 4.63 4.72 -11.87
CA VAL A 105 3.80 5.62 -12.66
C VAL A 105 3.87 7.07 -12.15
N ILE A 106 3.90 7.28 -10.84
CA ILE A 106 3.94 8.64 -10.28
C ILE A 106 5.33 9.26 -10.43
N SER A 107 6.40 8.46 -10.29
CA SER A 107 7.75 8.94 -10.59
C SER A 107 7.89 9.35 -12.05
N LEU A 108 7.28 8.65 -13.00
CA LEU A 108 7.22 9.11 -14.40
C LEU A 108 6.58 10.49 -14.51
N LEU A 109 5.45 10.75 -13.84
CA LEU A 109 4.78 12.05 -13.88
C LEU A 109 5.65 13.18 -13.31
N GLY A 110 6.28 12.96 -12.16
CA GLY A 110 7.15 13.98 -11.56
C GLY A 110 8.45 14.20 -12.33
N ILE A 111 9.03 13.14 -12.91
CA ILE A 111 10.16 13.27 -13.83
C ILE A 111 9.76 14.06 -15.08
N ALA A 112 8.57 13.79 -15.63
CA ALA A 112 8.06 14.47 -16.81
C ALA A 112 7.85 15.97 -16.57
N GLU A 113 7.29 16.34 -15.42
CA GLU A 113 7.16 17.75 -15.04
C GLU A 113 8.54 18.40 -14.85
N THR A 114 9.46 17.73 -14.13
CA THR A 114 10.84 18.22 -13.93
C THR A 114 11.57 18.46 -15.25
N LEU A 115 11.38 17.57 -16.23
CA LEU A 115 12.02 17.65 -17.54
C LEU A 115 11.26 18.51 -18.56
N GLN A 116 10.09 19.04 -18.18
CA GLN A 116 9.22 19.76 -19.10
C GLN A 116 8.92 18.92 -20.36
N ARG A 117 8.48 17.67 -20.17
CA ARG A 117 8.17 16.70 -21.22
C ARG A 117 6.83 16.03 -20.94
N ASN A 118 6.20 15.51 -21.99
CA ASN A 118 4.95 14.76 -21.86
C ASN A 118 5.23 13.33 -21.39
N PRO A 119 4.58 12.85 -20.31
CA PRO A 119 4.71 11.47 -19.86
C PRO A 119 3.96 10.52 -20.81
N VAL A 120 4.67 9.55 -21.38
CA VAL A 120 4.08 8.56 -22.30
C VAL A 120 4.30 7.17 -21.75
N MET A 121 3.32 6.28 -21.96
CA MET A 121 3.52 4.84 -21.82
C MET A 121 3.41 4.16 -23.18
N ASN A 122 4.35 3.25 -23.44
CA ASN A 122 4.40 2.51 -24.68
C ASN A 122 3.19 1.57 -24.80
N ALA A 123 2.31 1.87 -25.77
CA ALA A 123 1.09 1.12 -26.00
C ALA A 123 1.33 -0.28 -26.61
N THR A 124 2.53 -0.57 -27.12
CA THR A 124 2.88 -1.92 -27.60
C THR A 124 3.25 -2.87 -26.47
N ASN A 125 3.48 -2.36 -25.25
CA ASN A 125 3.76 -3.19 -24.09
C ASN A 125 2.44 -3.65 -23.44
N ALA A 126 2.06 -4.91 -23.71
CA ALA A 126 0.82 -5.50 -23.19
C ALA A 126 0.72 -5.45 -21.65
N GLU A 127 1.84 -5.55 -20.94
CA GLU A 127 1.83 -5.53 -19.48
C GLU A 127 1.50 -4.14 -18.94
N TYR A 128 2.02 -3.07 -19.57
CA TYR A 128 1.70 -1.70 -19.17
C TYR A 128 0.21 -1.42 -19.36
N ILE A 129 -0.32 -1.82 -20.52
CA ILE A 129 -1.75 -1.68 -20.83
C ILE A 129 -2.60 -2.45 -19.83
N ARG A 130 -2.25 -3.71 -19.54
CA ARG A 130 -2.97 -4.54 -18.59
C ARG A 130 -2.99 -3.94 -17.19
N VAL A 131 -1.86 -3.46 -16.68
CA VAL A 131 -1.78 -2.84 -15.35
C VAL A 131 -2.59 -1.56 -15.31
N LEU A 132 -2.46 -0.69 -16.32
CA LEU A 132 -3.26 0.53 -16.39
C LEU A 132 -4.75 0.23 -16.42
N SER A 133 -5.22 -0.64 -17.33
CA SER A 133 -6.66 -0.85 -17.54
C SER A 133 -7.32 -1.72 -16.47
N GLN A 134 -6.62 -2.73 -15.93
CA GLN A 134 -7.21 -3.71 -15.01
C GLN A 134 -6.86 -3.45 -13.55
N SER A 135 -5.74 -2.79 -13.26
CA SER A 135 -5.28 -2.57 -11.88
C SER A 135 -5.44 -1.12 -11.43
N LEU A 136 -5.04 -0.14 -12.25
CA LEU A 136 -5.00 1.26 -11.82
C LEU A 136 -6.26 2.04 -12.20
N GLN A 137 -6.76 1.92 -13.43
CA GLN A 137 -7.92 2.68 -13.91
C GLN A 137 -9.21 2.45 -13.11
N PRO A 138 -9.53 1.22 -12.64
CA PRO A 138 -10.72 0.99 -11.82
C PRO A 138 -10.69 1.71 -10.47
N VAL A 139 -9.49 2.02 -9.98
CA VAL A 139 -9.25 2.54 -8.64
C VAL A 139 -8.92 4.03 -8.66
N PHE A 140 -7.98 4.39 -9.52
CA PHE A 140 -7.39 5.72 -9.67
C PHE A 140 -7.55 6.19 -11.12
N PRO A 141 -8.78 6.39 -11.62
CA PRO A 141 -9.00 6.77 -13.02
C PRO A 141 -8.34 8.11 -13.36
N LYS A 142 -8.38 9.08 -12.44
CA LYS A 142 -7.71 10.38 -12.60
C LYS A 142 -6.20 10.26 -12.77
N LEU A 143 -5.57 9.26 -12.16
CA LEU A 143 -4.14 8.99 -12.35
C LEU A 143 -3.86 8.49 -13.76
N VAL A 144 -4.69 7.57 -14.27
CA VAL A 144 -4.51 7.00 -15.61
C VAL A 144 -4.73 8.04 -16.70
N GLU A 145 -5.63 9.00 -16.49
CA GLU A 145 -5.87 10.14 -17.38
C GLU A 145 -4.65 11.07 -17.55
N GLN A 146 -3.62 10.94 -16.71
CA GLN A 146 -2.42 11.78 -16.82
C GLN A 146 -1.38 11.25 -17.82
N PHE A 147 -1.61 10.08 -18.43
CA PHE A 147 -0.66 9.47 -19.34
C PHE A 147 -1.19 9.37 -20.75
N ASP A 148 -0.33 9.68 -21.71
CA ASP A 148 -0.57 9.38 -23.11
C ASP A 148 -0.15 7.93 -23.42
N LEU A 149 -1.07 7.15 -23.98
CA LEU A 149 -0.76 5.85 -24.58
C LEU A 149 -0.37 6.04 -26.04
N ARG A 150 0.89 5.78 -26.38
CA ARG A 150 1.39 5.95 -27.76
C ARG A 150 2.19 4.75 -28.23
N ILE A 151 2.08 4.47 -29.52
CA ILE A 151 2.98 3.56 -30.23
C ILE A 151 4.14 4.43 -30.74
N ILE A 152 5.31 4.29 -30.12
CA ILE A 152 6.54 4.99 -30.54
C ILE A 152 7.47 3.97 -31.19
N PRO A 153 7.88 4.17 -32.45
CA PRO A 153 8.84 3.26 -33.11
C PRO A 153 10.16 3.20 -32.35
N TYR A 154 10.66 1.99 -32.07
CA TYR A 154 11.92 1.80 -31.33
C TYR A 154 13.10 2.66 -31.82
N PRO A 155 13.36 2.83 -33.15
CA PRO A 155 14.48 3.65 -33.62
C PRO A 155 14.36 5.15 -33.30
N SER A 156 13.15 5.63 -32.97
CA SER A 156 12.90 7.03 -32.63
C SER A 156 13.12 7.36 -31.16
N VAL A 157 13.36 6.33 -30.32
CA VAL A 157 13.54 6.46 -28.88
C VAL A 157 15.03 6.56 -28.56
N THR A 158 15.40 7.61 -27.83
CA THR A 158 16.77 7.76 -27.31
C THR A 158 16.81 7.29 -25.87
N HIS A 159 17.62 6.27 -25.63
CA HIS A 159 17.81 5.66 -24.32
C HIS A 159 18.86 6.39 -23.50
N GLN A 160 18.59 6.60 -22.22
CA GLN A 160 19.51 7.17 -21.25
C GLN A 160 19.55 6.31 -20.00
N GLN A 161 20.75 5.89 -19.61
CA GLN A 161 20.97 5.13 -18.40
C GLN A 161 20.81 6.02 -17.17
N THR A 162 20.07 5.53 -16.18
CA THR A 162 19.77 6.20 -14.92
C THR A 162 20.09 5.29 -13.74
N ASN A 163 19.33 5.33 -12.65
CA ASN A 163 19.55 4.60 -11.40
C ASN A 163 19.50 3.06 -11.58
N TRP A 164 20.56 2.50 -12.17
CA TRP A 164 20.68 1.07 -12.44
C TRP A 164 21.15 0.29 -11.21
N GLY A 165 20.57 -0.89 -10.98
CA GLY A 165 21.14 -1.91 -10.10
C GLY A 165 21.02 -1.68 -8.58
N ALA A 166 20.22 -0.71 -8.13
CA ALA A 166 19.89 -0.58 -6.71
C ALA A 166 18.49 0.00 -6.52
N CYS A 167 17.70 -0.57 -5.61
CA CYS A 167 16.46 0.07 -5.20
C CYS A 167 16.69 1.46 -4.61
N CYS A 168 15.70 2.33 -4.83
CA CYS A 168 15.39 3.41 -3.92
C CYS A 168 16.51 4.46 -3.79
N ARG A 169 17.32 4.64 -4.85
CA ARG A 169 18.31 5.71 -4.96
C ARG A 169 17.79 6.77 -5.90
N PHE A 170 17.87 8.03 -5.46
CA PHE A 170 17.46 9.16 -6.27
C PHE A 170 18.60 9.53 -7.23
N ASP A 171 18.29 9.42 -8.51
CA ASP A 171 19.11 9.93 -9.60
C ASP A 171 18.39 11.12 -10.24
N ASP A 172 18.94 12.31 -10.05
CA ASP A 172 18.28 13.57 -10.36
C ASP A 172 18.03 13.71 -11.87
N PRO A 173 16.76 13.75 -12.32
CA PRO A 173 16.45 13.80 -13.75
C PRO A 173 16.90 15.11 -14.38
N ARG A 174 17.14 16.20 -13.63
CA ARG A 174 17.54 17.51 -14.18
C ARG A 174 18.81 17.45 -15.03
N LYS A 175 19.66 16.42 -14.88
CA LYS A 175 20.79 16.17 -15.78
C LYS A 175 20.39 15.98 -17.25
N PHE A 176 19.11 15.70 -17.53
CA PHE A 176 18.56 15.54 -18.87
C PHE A 176 17.71 16.73 -19.36
N ILE A 177 17.65 17.84 -18.63
CA ILE A 177 16.79 18.98 -19.00
C ILE A 177 17.16 19.60 -20.35
N ASN A 178 18.45 19.61 -20.69
CA ASN A 178 18.97 20.18 -21.93
C ASN A 178 18.97 19.19 -23.12
N ARG A 179 18.41 17.99 -22.95
CA ARG A 179 18.33 17.00 -24.03
C ARG A 179 17.30 17.45 -25.07
N THR A 180 17.67 17.43 -26.34
CA THR A 180 16.86 17.94 -27.46
C THR A 180 16.04 16.85 -28.14
N GLU A 181 16.28 15.58 -27.82
CA GLU A 181 15.62 14.44 -28.48
C GLU A 181 14.11 14.45 -28.29
N GLN A 182 13.37 14.00 -29.31
CA GLN A 182 11.91 13.98 -29.28
C GLN A 182 11.36 13.00 -28.25
N HIS A 183 11.86 11.76 -28.26
CA HIS A 183 11.40 10.68 -27.38
C HIS A 183 12.54 10.17 -26.52
N LEU A 184 12.48 10.45 -25.22
CA LEU A 184 13.46 9.99 -24.25
C LEU A 184 12.95 8.74 -23.51
N MET A 185 13.80 7.74 -23.33
CA MET A 185 13.56 6.60 -22.45
C MET A 185 14.63 6.58 -21.36
N LEU A 186 14.21 6.62 -20.10
CA LEU A 186 15.08 6.53 -18.95
C LEU A 186 15.16 5.08 -18.49
N ASP A 187 16.31 4.45 -18.73
CA ASP A 187 16.60 3.08 -18.33
C ASP A 187 17.08 3.09 -16.87
N GLY A 188 16.18 2.77 -15.94
CA GLY A 188 16.43 2.75 -14.51
C GLY A 188 15.57 1.70 -13.82
N HIS A 189 15.86 1.39 -12.56
CA HIS A 189 15.08 0.42 -11.80
C HIS A 189 14.25 1.11 -10.72
N TYR A 190 13.01 0.66 -10.55
CA TYR A 190 12.05 0.98 -9.48
C TYR A 190 11.57 2.44 -9.38
N PHE A 191 12.45 3.43 -9.58
CA PHE A 191 12.17 4.86 -9.35
C PHE A 191 11.50 5.14 -7.99
N GLN A 192 11.86 4.36 -6.96
CA GLN A 192 11.26 4.40 -5.61
C GLN A 192 11.88 5.49 -4.73
N SER A 193 11.74 6.75 -5.14
CA SER A 193 12.12 7.91 -4.33
C SER A 193 11.05 8.99 -4.41
N TYR A 194 10.66 9.52 -3.25
CA TYR A 194 9.71 10.63 -3.18
C TYR A 194 10.21 11.88 -3.92
N LYS A 195 11.54 12.05 -4.00
CA LYS A 195 12.18 13.21 -4.62
C LYS A 195 11.83 13.36 -6.11
N TYR A 196 11.43 12.27 -6.77
CA TYR A 196 10.95 12.33 -8.15
C TYR A 196 9.62 13.09 -8.30
N PHE A 197 8.78 13.16 -7.26
CA PHE A 197 7.40 13.66 -7.38
C PHE A 197 6.90 14.48 -6.19
N ASP A 198 7.73 14.78 -5.18
CA ASP A 198 7.31 15.53 -3.99
C ASP A 198 6.83 16.95 -4.33
N HIS A 199 7.42 17.55 -5.37
CA HIS A 199 7.03 18.85 -5.88
C HIS A 199 5.61 18.86 -6.51
N ILE A 200 5.12 17.72 -6.99
CA ILE A 200 3.73 17.51 -7.45
C ILE A 200 2.84 16.81 -6.42
N ARG A 201 3.25 16.79 -5.15
CA ARG A 201 2.50 16.11 -4.08
C ARG A 201 1.00 16.51 -4.03
N PRO A 202 0.60 17.78 -4.20
CA PRO A 202 -0.82 18.14 -4.26
C PRO A 202 -1.59 17.40 -5.36
N GLN A 203 -1.04 17.35 -6.56
CA GLN A 203 -1.62 16.68 -7.73
C GLN A 203 -1.68 15.17 -7.51
N VAL A 204 -0.59 14.56 -7.03
CA VAL A 204 -0.54 13.13 -6.68
C VAL A 204 -1.66 12.77 -5.70
N ARG A 205 -1.86 13.59 -4.66
CA ARG A 205 -2.96 13.39 -3.70
C ARG A 205 -4.34 13.52 -4.34
N GLN A 206 -4.51 14.35 -5.35
CA GLN A 206 -5.77 14.51 -6.06
C GLN A 206 -6.04 13.33 -7.01
N TRP A 207 -5.02 12.84 -7.73
CA TRP A 207 -5.13 11.70 -8.62
C TRP A 207 -5.42 10.39 -7.88
N LEU A 208 -4.86 10.26 -6.66
CA LEU A 208 -5.09 9.12 -5.77
C LEU A 208 -6.27 9.32 -4.81
N ALA A 209 -7.06 10.38 -4.99
CA ALA A 209 -8.27 10.57 -4.19
C ALA A 209 -9.34 9.55 -4.62
N PRO A 210 -10.06 8.92 -3.67
CA PRO A 210 -11.12 7.97 -3.99
C PRO A 210 -12.21 8.64 -4.82
N ASN A 211 -12.67 7.96 -5.88
CA ASN A 211 -13.43 8.61 -6.94
C ASN A 211 -14.91 8.91 -6.60
N LYS A 212 -15.49 8.29 -5.56
CA LYS A 212 -16.82 8.63 -4.97
C LYS A 212 -17.13 7.79 -3.73
N THR A 213 -18.00 8.34 -2.89
CA THR A 213 -18.44 7.86 -1.57
C THR A 213 -19.37 6.64 -1.60
N ASP A 214 -19.82 6.22 -2.79
CA ASP A 214 -20.88 5.22 -2.93
C ASP A 214 -20.48 3.80 -2.44
N ASN A 215 -19.19 3.62 -2.15
CA ASN A 215 -18.61 2.35 -1.74
C ASN A 215 -18.21 2.27 -0.25
N TYR A 216 -18.48 3.27 0.60
CA TYR A 216 -18.24 3.07 2.06
C TYR A 216 -19.29 2.17 2.73
N THR A 217 -20.26 1.66 1.97
CA THR A 217 -21.16 0.58 2.42
C THR A 217 -20.42 -0.71 2.79
N TYR A 218 -19.11 -0.85 2.49
CA TYR A 218 -18.26 -1.96 2.94
C TYR A 218 -17.78 -1.84 4.40
N ILE A 219 -17.92 -0.67 5.04
CA ILE A 219 -17.74 -0.52 6.49
C ILE A 219 -19.00 -1.08 7.24
N LYS A 220 -19.82 -1.91 6.57
CA LYS A 220 -20.89 -2.66 7.21
C LYS A 220 -20.31 -3.89 7.90
N LYS A 221 -20.34 -3.82 9.23
CA LYS A 221 -20.15 -4.84 10.28
C LYS A 221 -19.01 -5.84 10.06
N PRO A 222 -18.00 -5.90 10.95
CA PRO A 222 -17.00 -6.96 10.92
C PRO A 222 -17.71 -8.32 10.97
N ASN A 223 -17.47 -9.15 9.95
CA ASN A 223 -17.97 -10.52 9.93
C ASN A 223 -17.18 -11.33 10.95
N GLY A 224 -17.66 -11.31 12.20
CA GLY A 224 -17.71 -12.49 13.08
C GLY A 224 -16.44 -13.12 13.61
N THR A 225 -15.23 -12.65 13.30
CA THR A 225 -14.01 -13.12 13.98
C THR A 225 -13.25 -11.94 14.57
N ALA A 226 -13.69 -11.51 15.76
CA ALA A 226 -12.81 -10.76 16.64
C ALA A 226 -11.56 -11.62 16.87
N TYR A 227 -10.42 -11.19 16.34
CA TYR A 227 -9.18 -11.88 16.61
C TYR A 227 -8.92 -11.78 18.11
N ASN A 228 -8.80 -12.94 18.76
CA ASN A 228 -8.70 -13.06 20.20
C ASN A 228 -7.26 -12.72 20.63
N TYR A 229 -6.91 -11.43 20.58
CA TYR A 229 -5.64 -10.92 21.07
C TYR A 229 -5.88 -10.24 22.41
N SER A 230 -5.14 -10.66 23.44
CA SER A 230 -5.13 -10.00 24.73
C SER A 230 -4.31 -8.71 24.64
N ILE A 231 -5.00 -7.56 24.70
CA ILE A 231 -4.34 -6.27 24.92
C ILE A 231 -3.79 -6.27 26.36
N PRO A 232 -2.51 -5.92 26.59
CA PRO A 232 -1.96 -5.83 27.94
C PRO A 232 -2.80 -4.92 28.83
N THR A 233 -3.06 -5.32 30.08
CA THR A 233 -3.92 -4.60 31.04
C THR A 233 -3.48 -3.17 31.36
N VAL A 234 -2.23 -2.83 31.09
CA VAL A 234 -1.64 -1.49 31.25
C VAL A 234 -1.73 -0.61 30.01
N SER A 235 -2.31 -1.12 28.93
CA SER A 235 -2.45 -0.36 27.70
C SER A 235 -3.46 0.79 27.88
N PRO A 236 -3.17 2.01 27.37
CA PRO A 236 -4.16 3.08 27.35
C PRO A 236 -5.45 2.57 26.68
N LYS A 237 -6.62 3.06 27.10
CA LYS A 237 -7.89 2.68 26.47
C LYS A 237 -7.91 3.14 25.01
N TYR A 238 -7.55 2.26 24.09
CA TYR A 238 -7.67 2.48 22.66
C TYR A 238 -8.65 1.47 22.05
N THR A 239 -9.41 1.92 21.05
CA THR A 239 -10.23 1.05 20.21
C THR A 239 -9.37 0.61 19.03
N THR A 240 -9.02 -0.67 18.96
CA THR A 240 -8.35 -1.23 17.78
C THR A 240 -9.39 -1.59 16.74
N VAL A 241 -9.36 -0.93 15.59
CA VAL A 241 -10.09 -1.36 14.40
C VAL A 241 -9.14 -2.22 13.57
N LEU A 242 -9.43 -3.51 13.50
CA LEU A 242 -8.73 -4.40 12.57
C LEU A 242 -9.47 -4.35 11.23
N THR A 243 -8.75 -4.05 10.16
CA THR A 243 -9.26 -4.03 8.78
C THR A 243 -8.71 -5.18 7.91
N PRO A 244 -8.67 -6.44 8.39
CA PRO A 244 -7.93 -7.53 7.74
C PRO A 244 -8.53 -7.98 6.39
N THR A 245 -9.72 -7.49 6.04
CA THR A 245 -10.45 -7.87 4.82
C THR A 245 -10.63 -6.71 3.84
N LEU A 246 -9.99 -5.56 4.08
CA LEU A 246 -10.10 -4.43 3.16
C LEU A 246 -9.16 -4.63 1.97
N THR A 247 -9.57 -4.13 0.81
CA THR A 247 -8.70 -4.10 -0.36
C THR A 247 -7.65 -2.99 -0.18
N PRO A 248 -6.46 -3.09 -0.80
CA PRO A 248 -5.39 -2.09 -0.65
C PRO A 248 -5.84 -0.64 -0.89
N GLU A 249 -6.81 -0.45 -1.77
CA GLU A 249 -7.37 0.84 -2.14
C GLU A 249 -8.16 1.47 -1.00
N ILE A 250 -8.91 0.64 -0.26
CA ILE A 250 -9.68 1.09 0.88
C ILE A 250 -8.74 1.47 2.03
N ASP A 251 -7.64 0.73 2.23
CA ASP A 251 -6.63 1.07 3.24
C ASP A 251 -5.96 2.43 2.95
N LEU A 252 -5.66 2.74 1.68
CA LEU A 252 -5.14 4.04 1.28
C LEU A 252 -6.17 5.16 1.54
N ALA A 253 -7.44 4.94 1.20
CA ALA A 253 -8.51 5.89 1.47
C ALA A 253 -8.75 6.09 2.97
N PHE A 254 -8.71 5.02 3.75
CA PHE A 254 -8.83 5.05 5.20
C PHE A 254 -7.70 5.87 5.82
N SER A 255 -6.46 5.58 5.44
CA SER A 255 -5.30 6.33 5.95
C SER A 255 -5.43 7.82 5.69
N ARG A 256 -5.82 8.20 4.46
CA ARG A 256 -6.02 9.61 4.07
C ARG A 256 -7.04 10.33 4.94
N LEU A 257 -8.12 9.65 5.32
CA LEU A 257 -9.26 10.27 6.01
C LEU A 257 -9.11 10.25 7.54
N PHE A 258 -8.50 9.21 8.09
CA PHE A 258 -8.59 8.93 9.53
C PHE A 258 -7.24 8.99 10.26
N CYS A 259 -6.13 8.65 9.61
CA CYS A 259 -4.86 8.48 10.31
C CYS A 259 -4.15 9.83 10.58
N ASP A 260 -4.09 10.22 11.85
CA ASP A 260 -3.23 11.32 12.35
C ASP A 260 -1.80 10.84 12.66
N VAL A 261 -1.61 9.53 12.78
CA VAL A 261 -0.31 8.88 13.01
C VAL A 261 -0.24 7.60 12.18
N THR A 262 0.88 7.34 11.52
CA THR A 262 1.16 6.07 10.84
C THR A 262 2.48 5.47 11.31
N LEU A 263 2.58 4.14 11.29
CA LEU A 263 3.78 3.39 11.63
C LEU A 263 4.07 2.35 10.54
N ILE A 264 5.24 2.45 9.92
CA ILE A 264 5.73 1.47 8.95
C ILE A 264 6.63 0.47 9.68
N THR A 265 6.13 -0.75 9.87
CA THR A 265 6.87 -1.81 10.58
C THR A 265 7.77 -2.65 9.68
N ALA A 266 7.45 -2.72 8.38
CA ALA A 266 8.27 -3.33 7.32
C ALA A 266 8.96 -2.21 6.52
N PRO A 267 10.25 -1.92 6.76
CA PRO A 267 10.89 -0.70 6.26
C PRO A 267 11.03 -0.60 4.73
N SER A 268 10.99 -1.72 4.00
CA SER A 268 10.98 -1.70 2.53
C SER A 268 9.57 -1.74 1.92
N SER A 269 8.51 -1.70 2.73
CA SER A 269 7.14 -1.79 2.24
C SER A 269 6.73 -0.55 1.46
N THR A 270 6.67 -0.67 0.14
CA THR A 270 6.17 0.40 -0.72
C THR A 270 4.68 0.68 -0.50
N PHE A 271 3.88 -0.33 -0.17
CA PHE A 271 2.48 -0.09 0.18
C PHE A 271 2.33 0.68 1.50
N GLY A 272 3.07 0.29 2.54
CA GLY A 272 3.09 1.02 3.82
C GLY A 272 3.63 2.45 3.68
N TRP A 273 4.57 2.64 2.74
CA TRP A 273 5.06 3.96 2.36
C TRP A 273 3.94 4.81 1.76
N TRP A 274 3.21 4.32 0.75
CA TRP A 274 2.09 5.06 0.15
C TRP A 274 0.96 5.33 1.14
N LEU A 275 0.66 4.37 2.02
CA LEU A 275 -0.31 4.52 3.09
C LEU A 275 0.04 5.71 3.98
N SER A 276 1.32 5.85 4.35
CA SER A 276 1.80 6.97 5.18
C SER A 276 1.89 8.28 4.41
N TYR A 277 2.31 8.25 3.15
CA TYR A 277 2.41 9.44 2.30
C TYR A 277 1.04 10.08 1.99
N LEU A 278 0.01 9.23 1.88
CA LEU A 278 -1.37 9.63 1.63
C LEU A 278 -2.19 9.92 2.88
N ALA A 279 -1.65 9.67 4.09
CA ALA A 279 -2.30 10.01 5.36
C ALA A 279 -2.70 11.50 5.44
N LYS A 280 -3.37 11.91 6.52
CA LYS A 280 -3.74 13.31 6.73
C LYS A 280 -2.53 14.24 6.57
N ARG A 281 -2.76 15.48 6.10
CA ARG A 281 -1.66 16.41 5.75
C ARG A 281 -0.71 16.70 6.93
N ASN A 282 -1.26 16.69 8.15
CA ASN A 282 -0.56 16.90 9.41
C ASN A 282 -0.22 15.59 10.14
N ALA A 283 -0.39 14.44 9.49
CA ALA A 283 -0.11 13.16 10.12
C ALA A 283 1.37 13.01 10.47
N LYS A 284 1.65 12.38 11.61
CA LYS A 284 3.01 12.01 12.01
C LYS A 284 3.32 10.60 11.52
N THR A 285 4.34 10.46 10.70
CA THR A 285 4.78 9.16 10.20
C THR A 285 6.01 8.69 10.96
N TYR A 286 5.94 7.46 11.45
CA TYR A 286 7.06 6.74 12.02
C TYR A 286 7.41 5.54 11.15
N TYR A 287 8.68 5.17 11.09
CA TYR A 287 9.12 3.96 10.40
C TYR A 287 10.22 3.26 11.17
N ARG A 288 10.26 1.93 11.12
CA ARG A 288 11.29 1.13 11.78
C ARG A 288 12.63 1.23 11.04
N ASP A 289 13.73 1.23 11.79
CA ASP A 289 15.07 1.20 11.21
C ASP A 289 15.30 -0.09 10.40
N ILE A 290 15.62 0.09 9.11
CA ILE A 290 15.89 -0.99 8.17
C ILE A 290 17.11 -1.84 8.57
N VAL A 291 18.08 -1.24 9.26
CA VAL A 291 19.28 -1.95 9.76
C VAL A 291 18.87 -2.92 10.87
N GLU A 292 18.03 -2.46 11.80
CA GLU A 292 17.56 -3.25 12.92
C GLU A 292 16.69 -4.42 12.46
N SER A 293 15.82 -4.18 11.47
CA SER A 293 14.94 -5.22 10.92
C SER A 293 15.65 -6.23 10.02
N LYS A 294 16.93 -6.03 9.68
CA LYS A 294 17.71 -6.85 8.74
C LYS A 294 16.95 -7.07 7.42
N ASP A 295 16.38 -5.99 6.89
CA ASP A 295 15.55 -6.04 5.69
C ASP A 295 16.36 -6.49 4.46
N GLY A 296 15.72 -7.20 3.53
CA GLY A 296 16.39 -7.78 2.36
C GLY A 296 16.98 -6.75 1.40
N VAL A 297 16.46 -5.51 1.38
CA VAL A 297 16.95 -4.44 0.50
C VAL A 297 17.89 -3.46 1.21
N LEU A 298 18.35 -3.78 2.42
CA LEU A 298 19.20 -2.91 3.25
C LEU A 298 20.41 -2.34 2.49
N HIS A 299 21.06 -3.14 1.66
CA HIS A 299 22.26 -2.74 0.93
C HIS A 299 21.98 -1.97 -0.38
N GLU A 300 20.73 -2.02 -0.83
CA GLU A 300 20.29 -1.34 -2.04
C GLU A 300 19.72 0.05 -1.72
N MET A 301 18.88 0.11 -0.69
CA MET A 301 18.07 1.26 -0.33
C MET A 301 18.87 2.36 0.36
N ARG A 302 18.74 3.58 -0.16
CA ARG A 302 19.22 4.80 0.49
C ARG A 302 18.07 5.46 1.25
N GLN A 303 18.14 5.45 2.58
CA GLN A 303 17.01 5.85 3.44
C GLN A 303 16.56 7.30 3.18
N GLU A 304 17.50 8.22 2.96
CA GLU A 304 17.22 9.63 2.70
C GLU A 304 16.62 9.92 1.31
N ASP A 305 16.65 8.95 0.41
CA ASP A 305 16.00 9.00 -0.90
C ASP A 305 14.64 8.32 -0.85
N PHE A 306 14.47 7.29 -0.02
CA PHE A 306 13.20 6.57 0.15
C PHE A 306 12.22 7.31 1.06
N TYR A 307 12.68 7.79 2.23
CA TYR A 307 11.82 8.41 3.24
C TYR A 307 11.87 9.94 3.20
N PRO A 308 10.70 10.64 3.21
CA PRO A 308 10.65 12.09 3.39
C PRO A 308 11.30 12.52 4.71
N PRO A 309 12.03 13.66 4.74
CA PRO A 309 12.77 14.11 5.92
C PRO A 309 11.87 14.49 7.10
N SER A 310 10.58 14.74 6.84
CA SER A 310 9.58 14.99 7.87
C SER A 310 9.17 13.73 8.65
N TRP A 311 9.54 12.54 8.17
CA TRP A 311 9.19 11.28 8.83
C TRP A 311 10.24 10.91 9.87
N THR A 312 9.80 10.27 10.94
CA THR A 312 10.65 9.98 12.10
C THR A 312 11.04 8.51 12.13
N LYS A 313 12.35 8.23 12.14
CA LYS A 313 12.83 6.85 12.27
C LYS A 313 12.73 6.40 13.72
N LEU A 314 12.32 5.15 13.93
CA LEU A 314 12.31 4.46 15.21
C LEU A 314 13.35 3.36 15.23
N TRP A 315 14.12 3.29 16.30
CA TRP A 315 15.14 2.27 16.53
C TRP A 315 15.18 1.87 18.01
N THR A 316 15.63 0.66 18.27
CA THR A 316 15.77 0.11 19.62
C THR A 316 17.20 0.33 20.10
N ASP A 317 17.37 1.01 21.23
CA ASP A 317 18.69 1.21 21.82
C ASP A 317 19.24 -0.06 22.51
N PRO A 318 20.52 -0.10 22.90
CA PRO A 318 21.10 -1.27 23.57
C PRO A 318 20.40 -1.68 24.88
N SER A 319 19.60 -0.78 25.48
CA SER A 319 18.80 -1.07 26.69
C SER A 319 17.44 -1.71 26.36
N GLY A 320 17.09 -1.86 25.09
CA GLY A 320 15.79 -2.35 24.63
C GLY A 320 14.72 -1.24 24.57
N SER A 321 15.09 0.02 24.74
CA SER A 321 14.15 1.14 24.72
C SER A 321 13.99 1.70 23.29
N ILE A 322 12.76 2.01 22.89
CA ILE A 322 12.49 2.65 21.59
C ILE A 322 12.92 4.12 21.63
N ARG A 323 13.74 4.51 20.65
CA ARG A 323 14.21 5.86 20.41
C ARG A 323 13.72 6.37 19.06
N LYS A 324 13.74 7.68 18.88
CA LYS A 324 13.39 8.37 17.64
C LYS A 324 14.58 9.21 17.17
N SER A 325 14.79 9.28 15.84
CA SER A 325 15.78 10.16 15.22
C SER A 325 15.16 11.05 14.17
#